data_AF-A0A535HKJ7-F1
#
_entry.id   AF-A0A535HKJ7-F1
#
_cell.length_a   1.000
_cell.length_b   1.000
_cell.length_c   1.000
_cell.angle_alpha   90.00
_cell.angle_beta   90.00
_cell.angle_gamma   90.00
#
_symmetry.space_group_name_H-M   'P 1'
#
loop_
_entity.id
_entity.type
_entity.pdbx_description
1 polymer ?
#
loop_
_entity_poly.entity_id
_entity_poly.type
_entity_poly.pdbx_seq_one_letter_code
_entity_poly.pdbx_strand_id
1 'polypeptide(L)'
;MIFDFLGVLILVLLVLLIGFLASRAWRARNIIVRLLLGILSTLLALLFALVLVVALIGFYKLNVAQAAPPSSVKVQASPEQVTRGQQIANICSGCHSTANKLPLDGAPANFIEGGLPAGVIQPPNLTPAGPLKDWTDGEIMRAIHDGVDKNGRPLLIMPSDQFHNMSDGDVQALVAFLRSQPPVAHDTPPTNLNTIGALLIGAGLFPTSAQPPTTQPVNAPPRAATAEYGKYLVDMIGCRA
;
A
#
# COMPACT_ATOMS: atom_id res chain seq x y z
N MET A 1 -9.76 8.35 4.44
CA MET A 1 -9.95 7.07 5.18
C MET A 1 -10.41 6.04 4.18
N ILE A 2 -9.81 4.84 4.16
CA ILE A 2 -10.23 3.73 3.30
C ILE A 2 -11.19 2.87 4.13
N PHE A 3 -12.49 3.02 3.92
CA PHE A 3 -13.50 2.26 4.67
C PHE A 3 -14.78 2.10 3.84
N ASP A 4 -15.26 0.86 3.72
CA ASP A 4 -16.47 0.51 2.99
C ASP A 4 -17.63 0.31 3.97
N PHE A 5 -18.33 1.41 4.29
CA PHE A 5 -19.46 1.39 5.22
C PHE A 5 -20.58 0.44 4.77
N LEU A 6 -20.82 0.36 3.45
CA LEU A 6 -21.89 -0.46 2.91
C LEU A 6 -21.58 -1.94 3.05
N GLY A 7 -20.38 -2.38 2.67
CA GLY A 7 -19.98 -3.78 2.80
C GLY A 7 -19.91 -4.24 4.26
N VAL A 8 -19.44 -3.39 5.18
CA VAL A 8 -19.47 -3.67 6.62
C VAL A 8 -20.90 -3.76 7.14
N LEU A 9 -21.79 -2.83 6.77
CA LEU A 9 -23.20 -2.87 7.16
C LEU A 9 -23.88 -4.16 6.68
N ILE A 10 -23.63 -4.58 5.44
CA ILE A 10 -24.16 -5.83 4.88
C ILE A 10 -23.70 -7.03 5.73
N LEU A 11 -22.41 -7.12 6.07
CA LEU A 11 -21.89 -8.20 6.91
C LEU A 11 -22.54 -8.21 8.31
N VAL A 12 -22.70 -7.04 8.93
CA VAL A 12 -23.38 -6.93 10.23
C VAL A 12 -24.83 -7.42 10.13
N LEU A 13 -25.58 -6.99 9.12
CA LEU A 13 -26.97 -7.41 8.91
C LEU A 13 -27.07 -8.92 8.65
N LEU A 14 -26.14 -9.51 7.89
CA LEU A 14 -26.08 -10.96 7.68
C LEU A 14 -25.84 -11.72 8.98
N VAL A 15 -24.87 -11.29 9.80
CA VAL A 15 -24.60 -11.90 11.11
C VAL A 15 -25.85 -11.86 12.00
N LEU A 16 -26.52 -10.70 12.07
CA LEU A 16 -27.73 -10.53 12.89
C LEU A 16 -28.90 -11.38 12.37
N LEU A 17 -29.15 -11.38 11.07
CA LEU A 17 -30.22 -12.16 10.45
C LEU A 17 -30.01 -13.66 10.64
N ILE A 18 -28.81 -14.17 10.37
CA ILE A 18 -28.49 -15.59 10.47
C ILE A 18 -28.48 -16.01 11.95
N GLY A 19 -27.98 -15.16 12.86
CA GLY A 19 -28.07 -15.39 14.30
C GLY A 19 -29.52 -15.47 14.79
N PHE A 20 -30.40 -14.60 14.29
CA PHE A 20 -31.83 -14.67 14.57
C PHE A 20 -32.45 -15.99 14.07
N LEU A 21 -32.15 -16.38 12.83
CA LEU A 21 -32.61 -17.65 12.24
C LEU A 21 -32.11 -18.86 13.05
N ALA A 22 -30.85 -18.84 13.50
CA ALA A 22 -30.30 -19.86 14.38
C ALA A 22 -31.09 -19.96 15.68
N SER A 23 -31.36 -18.83 16.33
CA SER A 23 -32.16 -18.80 17.56
C SER A 23 -33.57 -19.39 17.37
N ARG A 24 -34.15 -19.24 16.17
CA ARG A 24 -35.47 -19.78 15.83
C ARG A 24 -35.38 -21.28 15.52
N ALA A 25 -34.35 -21.72 14.80
CA ALA A 25 -34.09 -23.13 14.51
C ALA A 25 -33.88 -23.94 15.79
N TRP A 26 -33.11 -23.42 16.75
CA TRP A 26 -32.91 -24.05 18.06
C TRP A 26 -34.19 -24.17 18.90
N ARG A 27 -35.20 -23.32 18.64
CA ARG A 27 -36.53 -23.37 19.26
C ARG A 27 -37.53 -24.27 18.53
N ALA A 28 -37.14 -24.95 17.45
CA ALA A 28 -38.03 -25.84 16.71
C ALA A 28 -38.42 -27.08 17.54
N ARG A 29 -39.69 -27.49 17.45
CA ARG A 29 -40.19 -28.71 18.11
C ARG A 29 -39.67 -30.00 17.47
N ASN A 30 -39.40 -29.97 16.16
CA ASN A 30 -38.85 -31.12 15.43
C ASN A 30 -37.35 -31.24 15.67
N ILE A 31 -36.90 -32.39 16.19
CA ILE A 31 -35.50 -32.64 16.55
C ILE A 31 -34.55 -32.54 15.35
N ILE A 32 -34.96 -33.00 14.16
CA ILE A 32 -34.15 -32.97 12.94
C ILE A 32 -33.93 -31.53 12.50
N VAL A 33 -35.00 -30.73 12.49
CA VAL A 33 -34.94 -29.30 12.17
C VAL A 33 -34.05 -28.56 13.16
N ARG A 34 -34.20 -28.87 14.45
CA ARG A 34 -33.43 -28.24 15.52
C ARG A 34 -31.94 -28.52 15.39
N LEU A 35 -31.55 -29.76 15.12
CA LEU A 35 -30.14 -30.13 14.98
C LEU A 35 -29.56 -29.66 13.64
N LEU A 36 -30.17 -30.02 12.51
CA LEU A 36 -29.60 -29.71 11.19
C LEU A 36 -29.56 -28.21 10.91
N LEU A 37 -30.71 -27.53 11.01
CA LEU A 37 -30.76 -26.10 10.72
C LEU A 37 -30.13 -25.28 11.85
N GLY A 38 -30.27 -25.70 13.11
CA GLY A 38 -29.62 -25.03 14.24
C GLY A 38 -28.10 -25.04 14.12
N ILE A 39 -27.49 -26.19 13.84
CA ILE A 39 -26.04 -26.30 13.65
C ILE A 39 -25.61 -25.51 12.41
N LEU A 40 -26.24 -25.73 11.25
CA LEU A 40 -25.85 -25.07 10.01
C LEU A 40 -25.90 -23.54 10.12
N SER A 41 -27.00 -22.98 10.64
CA SER A 41 -27.15 -21.53 10.81
C SER A 41 -26.20 -20.96 11.85
N THR A 42 -25.90 -21.70 12.92
CA THR A 42 -24.91 -21.27 13.92
C THR A 42 -23.51 -21.21 13.30
N LEU A 43 -23.10 -22.24 12.56
CA LEU A 43 -21.81 -22.26 11.86
C LEU A 43 -21.71 -21.12 10.84
N LEU A 44 -22.80 -20.86 10.10
CA LEU A 44 -22.83 -19.77 9.13
C LEU A 44 -22.75 -18.39 9.81
N ALA A 45 -23.45 -18.19 10.93
CA ALA A 45 -23.34 -16.95 11.71
C ALA A 45 -21.91 -16.73 12.21
N LEU A 46 -21.25 -17.78 12.73
CA LEU A 46 -19.86 -17.72 13.18
C LEU A 46 -18.90 -17.42 12.02
N LEU A 47 -19.12 -18.01 10.85
CA LEU A 47 -18.32 -17.74 9.65
C LEU A 47 -18.42 -16.27 9.24
N PHE A 48 -19.63 -15.72 9.12
CA PHE A 48 -19.80 -14.31 8.76
C PHE A 48 -19.27 -13.36 9.84
N ALA A 49 -19.40 -13.73 11.11
CA ALA A 49 -18.80 -12.96 12.20
C ALA A 49 -17.27 -12.95 12.11
N LEU A 50 -16.64 -14.09 11.79
CA LEU A 50 -15.20 -14.17 11.54
C LEU A 50 -14.79 -13.30 10.35
N VAL A 51 -15.51 -13.41 9.22
CA VAL A 51 -15.25 -12.57 8.02
C VAL A 51 -15.33 -11.08 8.35
N LEU A 52 -16.35 -10.66 9.12
CA LEU A 52 -16.49 -9.29 9.58
C LEU A 52 -15.29 -8.86 10.44
N VAL A 53 -14.90 -9.66 11.43
CA VAL A 53 -13.75 -9.36 12.30
C VAL A 53 -12.46 -9.23 11.49
N VAL A 54 -12.19 -10.15 10.56
CA VAL A 54 -11.00 -10.11 9.71
C VAL A 54 -11.02 -8.88 8.78
N ALA A 55 -12.17 -8.55 8.18
CA ALA A 55 -12.30 -7.33 7.37
C ALA A 55 -12.06 -6.05 8.20
N LEU A 56 -12.55 -5.99 9.44
CA LEU A 56 -12.29 -4.88 10.36
C LEU A 56 -10.80 -4.76 10.74
N ILE A 57 -10.12 -5.89 10.97
CA ILE A 57 -8.66 -5.92 11.14
C ILE A 57 -7.96 -5.36 9.90
N GLY A 58 -8.43 -5.72 8.70
CA GLY A 58 -7.95 -5.18 7.45
C GLY A 58 -8.09 -3.67 7.33
N PHE A 59 -9.29 -3.15 7.61
CA PHE A 59 -9.52 -1.70 7.63
C PHE A 59 -8.69 -0.99 8.68
N TYR A 60 -8.51 -1.59 9.86
CA TYR A 60 -7.60 -1.06 10.87
C TYR A 60 -6.18 -0.94 10.33
N LYS A 61 -5.64 -2.02 9.76
CA LYS A 61 -4.30 -2.02 9.15
C LYS A 61 -4.15 -0.97 8.05
N LEU A 62 -5.17 -0.77 7.21
CA LEU A 62 -5.15 0.22 6.11
C LEU A 62 -5.19 1.69 6.57
N ASN A 63 -5.65 1.96 7.79
CA ASN A 63 -5.86 3.33 8.27
C ASN A 63 -4.99 3.72 9.46
N VAL A 64 -4.40 2.77 10.18
CA VAL A 64 -3.48 3.08 11.27
C VAL A 64 -2.22 3.74 10.71
N ALA A 65 -1.82 4.86 11.32
CA ALA A 65 -0.56 5.51 10.98
C ALA A 65 0.60 4.69 11.59
N GLN A 66 1.55 4.26 10.74
CA GLN A 66 2.66 3.37 11.13
C GLN A 66 4.02 4.07 11.07
N ALA A 67 4.04 5.40 11.00
CA ALA A 67 5.22 6.16 10.57
C ALA A 67 5.80 7.06 11.66
N ALA A 68 7.13 7.19 11.68
CA ALA A 68 7.80 8.27 12.39
C ALA A 68 7.47 9.64 11.75
N PRO A 69 7.62 10.75 12.48
CA PRO A 69 7.55 12.08 11.88
C PRO A 69 8.49 12.19 10.67
N PRO A 70 8.07 12.84 9.58
CA PRO A 70 8.92 12.97 8.41
C PRO A 70 10.11 13.87 8.72
N SER A 71 11.24 13.61 8.06
CA SER A 71 12.43 14.46 8.16
C SER A 71 12.12 15.90 7.72
N SER A 72 12.74 16.89 8.36
CA SER A 72 12.63 18.30 7.96
C SER A 72 13.61 18.68 6.84
N VAL A 73 14.32 17.71 6.26
CA VAL A 73 15.27 17.94 5.17
C VAL A 73 14.58 18.63 3.98
N LYS A 74 15.27 19.62 3.41
CA LYS A 74 14.97 20.20 2.12
C LYS A 74 16.03 19.75 1.14
N VAL A 75 15.60 19.05 0.10
CA VAL A 75 16.50 18.44 -0.86
C VAL A 75 17.08 19.50 -1.78
N GLN A 76 18.41 19.49 -1.91
CA GLN A 76 19.09 20.31 -2.91
C GLN A 76 18.92 19.65 -4.29
N ALA A 77 18.80 20.48 -5.33
CA ALA A 77 18.62 20.02 -6.71
C ALA A 77 19.84 20.39 -7.57
N SER A 78 21.04 19.95 -7.16
CA SER A 78 22.22 20.12 -8.01
C SER A 78 22.07 19.32 -9.31
N PRO A 79 22.71 19.73 -10.42
CA PRO A 79 22.68 18.96 -11.67
C PRO A 79 23.10 17.49 -11.49
N GLU A 80 24.08 17.22 -10.62
CA GLU A 80 24.56 15.88 -10.30
C GLU A 80 23.52 15.08 -9.52
N GLN A 81 22.84 15.70 -8.55
CA GLN A 81 21.76 15.07 -7.78
C GLN A 81 20.57 14.73 -8.67
N VAL A 82 20.15 15.66 -9.53
CA VAL A 82 19.06 15.43 -10.50
C VAL A 82 19.44 14.30 -11.46
N THR A 83 20.66 14.31 -11.99
CA THR A 83 21.16 13.25 -12.87
C THR A 83 21.14 11.88 -12.19
N ARG A 84 21.61 11.80 -10.94
CA ARG A 84 21.57 10.56 -10.15
C ARG A 84 20.14 10.11 -9.89
N GLY A 85 19.26 11.04 -9.51
CA GLY A 85 17.84 10.78 -9.30
C GLY A 85 17.16 10.24 -10.54
N GLN A 86 17.45 10.82 -11.71
CA GLN A 86 16.93 10.35 -12.98
C GLN A 86 17.34 8.91 -13.28
N GLN A 87 18.59 8.54 -13.01
CA GLN A 87 19.06 7.16 -13.20
C GLN A 87 18.27 6.18 -12.34
N ILE A 88 18.09 6.51 -11.05
CA ILE A 88 17.34 5.69 -10.09
C ILE A 88 15.86 5.62 -10.49
N ALA A 89 15.26 6.74 -10.90
CA ALA A 89 13.84 6.84 -11.22
C ALA A 89 13.35 5.88 -12.32
N ASN A 90 14.25 5.34 -13.16
CA ASN A 90 13.89 4.32 -14.14
C ASN A 90 13.37 3.03 -13.48
N ILE A 91 13.77 2.71 -12.23
CA ILE A 91 13.21 1.55 -11.53
C ILE A 91 11.74 1.77 -11.16
N CYS A 92 11.32 3.03 -11.05
CA CYS A 92 9.94 3.41 -10.72
C CYS A 92 9.03 3.40 -11.96
N SER A 93 9.59 3.51 -13.19
CA SER A 93 8.79 3.67 -14.41
C SER A 93 7.98 2.42 -14.77
N GLY A 94 8.39 1.24 -14.30
CA GLY A 94 7.62 0.00 -14.45
C GLY A 94 6.22 0.06 -13.82
N CYS A 95 6.03 0.92 -12.81
CA CYS A 95 4.75 1.09 -12.14
C CYS A 95 4.17 2.50 -12.29
N HIS A 96 5.01 3.54 -12.23
CA HIS A 96 4.58 4.94 -12.21
C HIS A 96 4.69 5.63 -13.56
N SER A 97 4.66 4.90 -14.68
CA SER A 97 4.63 5.50 -16.02
C SER A 97 3.65 4.78 -16.95
N THR A 98 2.93 5.55 -17.74
CA THR A 98 2.03 5.04 -18.79
C THR A 98 2.79 4.41 -19.95
N ALA A 99 4.01 4.88 -20.20
CA ALA A 99 4.86 4.45 -21.31
C ALA A 99 6.07 3.60 -20.87
N ASN A 100 6.10 3.18 -19.59
CA ASN A 100 7.22 2.47 -18.97
C ASN A 100 8.57 3.20 -19.15
N LYS A 101 8.55 4.53 -19.12
CA LYS A 101 9.72 5.41 -19.24
C LYS A 101 9.43 6.75 -18.56
N LEU A 102 10.46 7.52 -18.27
CA LEU A 102 10.27 8.88 -17.75
C LEU A 102 9.52 9.77 -18.76
N PRO A 103 8.67 10.71 -18.30
CA PRO A 103 8.39 11.07 -16.91
C PRO A 103 7.47 10.06 -16.18
N LEU A 104 7.43 10.15 -14.85
CA LEU A 104 6.63 9.27 -13.99
C LEU A 104 5.18 9.77 -13.85
N ASP A 105 4.42 9.69 -14.94
CA ASP A 105 3.07 10.22 -15.09
C ASP A 105 1.94 9.33 -14.52
N GLY A 106 2.28 8.24 -13.84
CA GLY A 106 1.34 7.29 -13.22
C GLY A 106 1.04 6.07 -14.08
N ALA A 107 0.26 5.12 -13.57
CA ALA A 107 -0.07 3.89 -14.32
C ALA A 107 -1.30 4.09 -15.22
N PRO A 108 -1.42 3.34 -16.34
CA PRO A 108 -2.58 3.41 -17.22
C PRO A 108 -3.80 2.61 -16.72
N ALA A 109 -3.62 1.69 -15.75
CA ALA A 109 -4.66 0.76 -15.32
C ALA A 109 -4.57 0.39 -13.83
N ASN A 110 -5.64 -0.25 -13.33
CA ASN A 110 -5.74 -0.74 -11.96
C ASN A 110 -4.95 -2.04 -11.79
N PHE A 111 -4.09 -2.11 -10.78
CA PHE A 111 -3.18 -3.25 -10.55
C PHE A 111 -3.88 -4.52 -10.04
N ILE A 112 -5.11 -4.39 -9.56
CA ILE A 112 -5.94 -5.52 -9.13
C ILE A 112 -7.08 -5.81 -10.11
N GLU A 113 -6.99 -5.27 -11.33
CA GLU A 113 -7.92 -5.56 -12.42
C GLU A 113 -7.78 -7.01 -12.90
N GLY A 114 -8.91 -7.64 -13.23
CA GLY A 114 -8.96 -9.07 -13.64
C GLY A 114 -8.87 -10.08 -12.49
N GLY A 115 -8.66 -9.62 -11.25
CA GLY A 115 -8.70 -10.45 -10.03
C GLY A 115 -10.04 -10.40 -9.30
N LEU A 116 -10.00 -10.55 -7.97
CA LEU A 116 -11.16 -10.27 -7.13
C LEU A 116 -11.52 -8.77 -7.23
N PRO A 117 -12.82 -8.41 -7.23
CA PRO A 117 -13.26 -7.01 -7.23
C PRO A 117 -13.01 -6.39 -5.85
N ALA A 118 -11.74 -6.16 -5.51
CA ALA A 118 -11.28 -5.69 -4.20
C ALA A 118 -11.13 -4.16 -4.12
N GLY A 119 -11.32 -3.45 -5.24
CA GLY A 119 -11.27 -2.00 -5.32
C GLY A 119 -10.33 -1.50 -6.42
N VAL A 120 -9.64 -0.39 -6.15
CA VAL A 120 -8.70 0.27 -7.05
C VAL A 120 -7.36 0.44 -6.36
N ILE A 121 -6.31 -0.05 -6.98
CA ILE A 121 -4.91 0.26 -6.66
C ILE A 121 -4.26 0.74 -7.95
N GLN A 122 -4.04 2.04 -8.06
CA GLN A 122 -3.40 2.63 -9.25
C GLN A 122 -2.23 3.50 -8.80
N PRO A 123 -1.01 3.24 -9.30
CA PRO A 123 0.15 4.07 -9.03
C PRO A 123 -0.10 5.53 -9.39
N PRO A 124 0.12 6.47 -8.44
CA PRO A 124 -0.12 7.88 -8.69
C PRO A 124 0.87 8.47 -9.69
N ASN A 125 0.43 9.57 -10.31
CA ASN A 125 1.29 10.49 -11.07
C ASN A 125 2.31 11.15 -10.11
N LEU A 126 3.60 10.87 -10.30
CA LEU A 126 4.68 11.41 -9.47
C LEU A 126 5.34 12.66 -10.06
N THR A 127 4.87 13.16 -11.20
CA THR A 127 5.34 14.44 -11.77
C THR A 127 4.90 15.64 -10.91
N PRO A 128 5.47 16.84 -11.11
CA PRO A 128 5.04 18.04 -10.39
C PRO A 128 3.56 18.44 -10.57
N ALA A 129 2.87 17.88 -11.57
CA ALA A 129 1.43 18.07 -11.75
C ALA A 129 0.58 17.15 -10.85
N GLY A 130 1.16 16.09 -10.30
CA GLY A 130 0.48 15.09 -9.47
C GLY A 130 0.40 15.43 -7.98
N PRO A 131 0.04 14.45 -7.13
CA PRO A 131 -0.20 14.68 -5.70
C PRO A 131 1.05 15.08 -4.89
N LEU A 132 2.27 14.80 -5.40
CA LEU A 132 3.51 15.11 -4.68
C LEU A 132 3.77 16.61 -4.51
N LYS A 133 3.10 17.48 -5.28
CA LYS A 133 3.22 18.93 -5.14
C LYS A 133 2.88 19.44 -3.73
N ASP A 134 2.01 18.72 -3.02
CA ASP A 134 1.55 19.07 -1.67
C ASP A 134 2.32 18.34 -0.57
N TRP A 135 3.36 17.57 -0.92
CA TRP A 135 4.18 16.80 0.02
C TRP A 135 5.50 17.53 0.25
N THR A 136 6.02 17.47 1.45
CA THR A 136 7.39 17.86 1.78
C THR A 136 8.40 16.81 1.31
N ASP A 137 9.66 17.19 1.16
CA ASP A 137 10.70 16.26 0.71
C ASP A 137 10.87 15.08 1.69
N GLY A 138 10.85 15.35 3.00
CA GLY A 138 10.91 14.29 4.01
C GLY A 138 9.69 13.36 4.01
N GLU A 139 8.50 13.82 3.61
CA GLU A 139 7.34 12.93 3.43
C GLU A 139 7.53 12.02 2.21
N ILE A 140 8.13 12.51 1.12
CA ILE A 140 8.45 11.69 -0.05
C ILE A 140 9.54 10.68 0.30
N MET A 141 10.60 11.10 1.00
CA MET A 141 11.64 10.18 1.47
C MET A 141 11.05 9.08 2.35
N ARG A 142 10.20 9.44 3.31
CA ARG A 142 9.53 8.49 4.19
C ARG A 142 8.63 7.54 3.41
N ALA A 143 7.95 8.01 2.37
CA ALA A 143 7.15 7.13 1.53
C ALA A 143 8.00 6.03 0.90
N ILE A 144 9.16 6.39 0.36
CA ILE A 144 10.09 5.47 -0.30
C ILE A 144 10.67 4.46 0.69
N HIS A 145 11.17 4.92 1.84
CA HIS A 145 11.78 4.04 2.85
C HIS A 145 10.77 3.20 3.62
N ASP A 146 9.73 3.85 4.14
CA ASP A 146 8.84 3.24 5.13
C ASP A 146 7.56 2.71 4.48
N GLY A 147 7.32 2.95 3.18
CA GLY A 147 6.15 2.44 2.48
C GLY A 147 4.82 3.01 2.98
N VAL A 148 4.80 4.30 3.34
CA VAL A 148 3.65 5.00 3.94
C VAL A 148 3.34 6.32 3.23
N ASP A 149 2.07 6.73 3.24
CA ASP A 149 1.63 8.00 2.65
C ASP A 149 1.99 9.22 3.53
N LYS A 150 1.64 10.44 3.06
CA LYS A 150 1.86 11.68 3.83
C LYS A 150 1.26 11.67 5.24
N ASN A 151 0.18 10.91 5.44
CA ASN A 151 -0.50 10.77 6.71
C ASN A 151 0.01 9.55 7.52
N GLY A 152 1.05 8.86 7.04
CA GLY A 152 1.64 7.68 7.68
C GLY A 152 0.85 6.39 7.48
N ARG A 153 -0.16 6.36 6.60
CA ARG A 153 -0.93 5.14 6.29
C ARG A 153 -0.16 4.26 5.32
N PRO A 154 -0.26 2.94 5.40
CA PRO A 154 0.46 2.06 4.49
C PRO A 154 0.13 2.31 3.02
N LEU A 155 1.16 2.32 2.18
CA LEU A 155 1.05 2.14 0.74
C LEU A 155 0.78 0.66 0.41
N LEU A 156 0.40 0.39 -0.83
CA LEU A 156 0.11 -0.95 -1.34
C LEU A 156 0.97 -1.23 -2.56
N ILE A 157 1.38 -2.49 -2.72
CA ILE A 157 2.16 -3.05 -3.85
C ILE A 157 3.58 -2.47 -4.00
N MET A 158 3.82 -1.22 -3.64
CA MET A 158 5.15 -0.60 -3.72
C MET A 158 6.18 -1.45 -2.96
N PRO A 159 7.29 -1.89 -3.59
CA PRO A 159 8.26 -2.81 -3.00
C PRO A 159 9.18 -2.08 -2.02
N SER A 160 8.59 -1.53 -0.97
CA SER A 160 9.29 -0.67 0.00
C SER A 160 10.28 -1.47 0.84
N ASP A 161 10.09 -2.78 0.96
CA ASP A 161 11.05 -3.71 1.57
C ASP A 161 12.39 -3.79 0.80
N GLN A 162 12.38 -3.43 -0.49
CA GLN A 162 13.59 -3.32 -1.31
C GLN A 162 14.20 -1.93 -1.21
N PHE A 163 13.36 -0.89 -1.13
CA PHE A 163 13.79 0.50 -1.03
C PHE A 163 14.17 0.93 0.40
N HIS A 164 13.78 0.17 1.41
CA HIS A 164 13.99 0.50 2.83
C HIS A 164 15.45 0.83 3.16
N ASN A 165 16.38 0.09 2.53
CA ASN A 165 17.82 0.23 2.73
C ASN A 165 18.51 1.07 1.64
N MET A 166 17.75 1.75 0.77
CA MET A 166 18.31 2.74 -0.15
C MET A 166 18.94 3.86 0.68
N SER A 167 20.11 4.38 0.28
CA SER A 167 20.73 5.45 1.08
C SER A 167 19.94 6.75 1.01
N ASP A 168 19.96 7.52 2.10
CA ASP A 168 19.35 8.84 2.16
C ASP A 168 19.82 9.72 1.01
N GLY A 169 21.10 9.63 0.61
CA GLY A 169 21.65 10.40 -0.51
C GLY A 169 21.03 10.04 -1.86
N ASP A 170 20.76 8.76 -2.10
CA ASP A 170 20.11 8.30 -3.34
C ASP A 170 18.59 8.58 -3.32
N VAL A 171 17.92 8.48 -2.16
CA VAL A 171 16.52 8.89 -2.00
C VAL A 171 16.37 10.40 -2.18
N GLN A 172 17.27 11.20 -1.61
CA GLN A 172 17.29 12.65 -1.86
C GLN A 172 17.53 12.98 -3.34
N ALA A 173 18.43 12.27 -4.00
CA ALA A 173 18.61 12.42 -5.46
C ALA A 173 17.31 12.11 -6.22
N LEU A 174 16.60 11.03 -5.84
CA LEU A 174 15.31 10.71 -6.43
C LEU A 174 14.28 11.83 -6.20
N VAL A 175 14.18 12.37 -5.00
CA VAL A 175 13.31 13.53 -4.70
C VAL A 175 13.68 14.73 -5.57
N ALA A 176 14.97 15.05 -5.72
CA ALA A 176 15.43 16.15 -6.57
C ALA A 176 14.93 15.98 -8.01
N PHE A 177 15.05 14.76 -8.56
CA PHE A 177 14.54 14.44 -9.90
C PHE A 177 13.01 14.50 -9.98
N LEU A 178 12.28 13.96 -8.99
CA LEU A 178 10.82 13.99 -8.97
C LEU A 178 10.27 15.42 -9.02
N ARG A 179 10.98 16.37 -8.40
CA ARG A 179 10.65 17.81 -8.44
C ARG A 179 11.01 18.47 -9.78
N SER A 180 12.04 18.00 -10.47
CA SER A 180 12.58 18.64 -11.68
C SER A 180 12.05 18.06 -12.99
N GLN A 181 11.49 16.85 -12.99
CA GLN A 181 10.96 16.21 -14.20
C GLN A 181 9.81 17.03 -14.81
N PRO A 182 9.57 16.92 -16.14
CA PRO A 182 8.47 17.64 -16.79
C PRO A 182 7.11 17.32 -16.14
N PRO A 183 6.26 18.32 -15.86
CA PRO A 183 4.92 18.08 -15.38
C PRO A 183 4.06 17.44 -16.47
N VAL A 184 3.29 16.42 -16.11
CA VAL A 184 2.31 15.80 -17.01
C VAL A 184 0.95 15.83 -16.34
N ALA A 185 -0.01 16.53 -16.95
CA ALA A 185 -1.38 16.59 -16.46
C ALA A 185 -2.09 15.25 -16.76
N HIS A 186 -2.07 14.35 -15.79
CA HIS A 186 -2.74 13.06 -15.83
C HIS A 186 -3.22 12.71 -14.43
N ASP A 187 -4.54 12.61 -14.28
CA ASP A 187 -5.16 12.25 -13.01
C ASP A 187 -5.22 10.74 -12.86
N THR A 188 -4.78 10.27 -11.69
CA THR A 188 -4.82 8.87 -11.30
C THR A 188 -5.79 8.72 -10.14
N PRO A 189 -6.77 7.81 -10.21
CA PRO A 189 -7.69 7.56 -9.12
C PRO A 189 -6.93 7.24 -7.83
N PRO A 190 -7.36 7.77 -6.67
CA PRO A 190 -6.76 7.38 -5.40
C PRO A 190 -7.01 5.91 -5.12
N THR A 191 -6.07 5.27 -4.43
CA THR A 191 -6.24 3.91 -3.94
C THR A 191 -7.45 3.82 -3.02
N ASN A 192 -8.33 2.86 -3.30
CA ASN A 192 -9.53 2.59 -2.51
C ASN A 192 -9.81 1.09 -2.48
N LEU A 193 -9.82 0.49 -1.29
CA LEU A 193 -10.18 -0.92 -1.11
C LEU A 193 -11.55 -1.06 -0.46
N ASN A 194 -12.34 -1.99 -0.97
CA ASN A 194 -13.62 -2.34 -0.39
C ASN A 194 -13.48 -3.43 0.68
N THR A 195 -14.61 -3.94 1.18
CA THR A 195 -14.62 -4.99 2.21
C THR A 195 -13.87 -6.27 1.80
N ILE A 196 -13.87 -6.63 0.51
CA ILE A 196 -13.10 -7.77 0.00
C ILE A 196 -11.59 -7.48 0.09
N GLY A 197 -11.15 -6.30 -0.36
CA GLY A 197 -9.75 -5.88 -0.22
C GLY A 197 -9.29 -5.83 1.24
N ALA A 198 -10.12 -5.28 2.13
CA ALA A 198 -9.84 -5.27 3.56
C ALA A 198 -9.77 -6.69 4.14
N LEU A 199 -10.66 -7.60 3.75
CA LEU A 199 -10.61 -9.01 4.17
C LEU A 199 -9.28 -9.67 3.79
N LEU A 200 -8.77 -9.44 2.58
CA LEU A 200 -7.49 -9.98 2.12
C LEU A 200 -6.30 -9.44 2.94
N ILE A 201 -6.28 -8.15 3.23
CA ILE A 201 -5.27 -7.50 4.11
C ILE A 201 -5.36 -8.07 5.54
N GLY A 202 -6.58 -8.18 6.06
CA GLY A 202 -6.86 -8.67 7.42
C GLY A 202 -6.38 -10.11 7.60
N ALA A 203 -6.63 -10.95 6.60
CA ALA A 203 -6.20 -12.35 6.54
C ALA A 203 -4.69 -12.53 6.27
N GLY A 204 -3.97 -11.46 5.92
CA GLY A 204 -2.54 -11.52 5.57
C GLY A 204 -2.25 -12.09 4.19
N LEU A 205 -3.27 -12.24 3.34
CA LEU A 205 -3.14 -12.73 1.96
C LEU A 205 -2.66 -11.64 1.00
N PHE A 206 -2.76 -10.38 1.43
CA PHE A 206 -2.25 -9.22 0.71
C PHE A 206 -1.52 -8.33 1.73
N PRO A 207 -0.19 -8.41 1.86
CA PRO A 207 0.55 -7.57 2.80
C PRO A 207 0.62 -6.12 2.31
N THR A 208 0.70 -5.18 3.25
CA THR A 208 0.94 -3.76 2.95
C THR A 208 2.41 -3.51 2.64
N SER A 209 2.71 -2.39 2.00
CA SER A 209 4.09 -1.96 1.73
C SER A 209 4.81 -1.40 2.96
N ALA A 210 4.09 -1.10 4.04
CA ALA A 210 4.68 -0.49 5.23
C ALA A 210 5.84 -1.30 5.83
N GLN A 211 6.94 -0.62 6.09
CA GLN A 211 8.15 -1.13 6.73
C GLN A 211 8.30 -0.53 8.13
N PRO A 212 9.15 -1.10 9.00
CA PRO A 212 9.51 -0.46 10.27
C PRO A 212 10.01 0.98 10.02
N PRO A 213 9.67 1.96 10.87
CA PRO A 213 10.12 3.33 10.66
C PRO A 213 11.63 3.45 10.61
N THR A 214 12.14 4.17 9.60
CA THR A 214 13.55 4.49 9.50
C THR A 214 13.90 5.55 10.55
N THR A 215 14.69 5.17 11.56
CA THR A 215 15.04 6.04 12.71
C THR A 215 16.46 6.56 12.68
N GLN A 216 17.29 6.04 11.78
CA GLN A 216 18.69 6.42 11.60
C GLN A 216 18.97 6.66 10.12
N PRO A 217 19.88 7.59 9.77
CA PRO A 217 20.27 7.80 8.39
C PRO A 217 20.82 6.53 7.73
N VAL A 218 20.40 6.24 6.51
CA VAL A 218 20.93 5.13 5.72
C VAL A 218 22.06 5.64 4.84
N ASN A 219 23.28 5.15 5.06
CA ASN A 219 24.46 5.59 4.31
C ASN A 219 24.78 4.61 3.18
N ALA A 220 25.11 5.15 1.99
CA ALA A 220 25.63 4.33 0.90
C ALA A 220 27.09 3.96 1.16
N PRO A 221 27.52 2.75 0.73
CA PRO A 221 28.95 2.46 0.62
C PRO A 221 29.62 3.39 -0.39
N PRO A 222 30.95 3.60 -0.28
CA PRO A 222 31.68 4.44 -1.21
C PRO A 222 31.45 4.02 -2.66
N ARG A 223 31.17 5.00 -3.53
CA ARG A 223 30.97 4.78 -4.96
C ARG A 223 32.31 4.41 -5.62
N ALA A 224 32.60 3.12 -5.64
CA ALA A 224 33.82 2.55 -6.19
C ALA A 224 33.50 1.18 -6.82
N ALA A 225 34.39 0.69 -7.68
CA ALA A 225 34.28 -0.65 -8.28
C ALA A 225 34.59 -1.74 -7.23
N THR A 226 33.72 -1.85 -6.22
CA THR A 226 33.85 -2.78 -5.09
C THR A 226 32.64 -3.71 -5.02
N ALA A 227 32.83 -4.88 -4.41
CA ALA A 227 31.73 -5.83 -4.18
C ALA A 227 30.63 -5.23 -3.28
N GLU A 228 31.00 -4.39 -2.32
CA GLU A 228 30.07 -3.72 -1.40
C GLU A 228 29.13 -2.75 -2.14
N TYR A 229 29.69 -1.89 -2.99
CA TYR A 229 28.89 -0.99 -3.80
C TYR A 229 28.06 -1.74 -4.85
N GLY A 230 28.62 -2.80 -5.45
CA GLY A 230 27.88 -3.69 -6.35
C GLY A 230 26.67 -4.34 -5.66
N LYS A 231 26.85 -4.84 -4.44
CA LYS A 231 25.77 -5.39 -3.62
C LYS A 231 24.69 -4.34 -3.34
N TYR A 232 25.08 -3.13 -2.95
CA TYR A 232 24.15 -2.02 -2.72
C TYR A 232 23.29 -1.72 -3.97
N LEU A 233 23.90 -1.66 -5.15
CA LEU A 233 23.16 -1.43 -6.41
C LEU A 233 22.15 -2.54 -6.71
N VAL A 234 22.52 -3.80 -6.49
CA VAL A 234 21.67 -4.97 -6.75
C VAL A 234 20.52 -5.07 -5.73
N ASP A 235 20.79 -4.78 -4.46
CA ASP A 235 19.78 -4.81 -3.40
C ASP A 235 18.70 -3.76 -3.64
N MET A 236 19.09 -2.54 -4.06
CA MET A 236 18.14 -1.44 -4.35
C MET A 236 17.17 -1.71 -5.49
N ILE A 237 17.51 -2.60 -6.43
CA ILE A 237 16.66 -2.97 -7.57
C ILE A 237 15.91 -4.28 -7.33
N GLY A 238 15.98 -4.82 -6.12
CA GLY A 238 15.26 -6.05 -5.75
C GLY A 238 15.87 -7.34 -6.31
N CYS A 239 17.08 -7.29 -6.89
CA CYS A 239 17.76 -8.46 -7.44
C CYS A 239 18.60 -9.21 -6.39
N ARG A 240 18.10 -9.30 -5.14
CA ARG A 240 18.73 -10.07 -4.07
C ARG A 240 18.51 -11.57 -4.30
N ALA A 241 19.60 -12.34 -4.32
CA ALA A 241 19.56 -13.81 -4.39
C ALA A 241 19.16 -14.43 -3.05
#